data_AF-A0A5E4PHN8-F1
#
_entry.id   AF-A0A5E4PHN8-F1
#
_cell.length_a   1.000
_cell.length_b   1.000
_cell.length_c   1.000
_cell.angle_alpha   90.00
_cell.angle_beta   90.00
_cell.angle_gamma   90.00
#
_symmetry.space_group_name_H-M   'P 1'
#
loop_
_entity.id
_entity.type
_entity.pdbx_description
1 polymer ?
#
loop_
_entity_poly.entity_id
_entity_poly.type
_entity_poly.pdbx_seq_one_letter_code
_entity_poly.pdbx_strand_id
1 'polypeptide(L)'
;MKACNLVILTLLSLIVPIKSMAVCKNVYTIGAYDKVFSNHAEVIKLGPLIAKDAPSTVPKSFLEADGSYGGGEAFCTIQAACDILMRQVESGVLPASENWHIYLLDADWDHDTYQLHPNDLRINRSVKVLKLVREKC
;
A
#
# COMPACT_ATOMS: atom_id res chain seq x y z
N MET A 1 -27.92 -64.13 -22.74
CA MET A 1 -28.31 -63.17 -21.67
C MET A 1 -27.20 -62.15 -21.53
N LYS A 2 -27.60 -60.89 -21.34
CA LYS A 2 -26.83 -59.68 -21.60
C LYS A 2 -25.67 -59.46 -20.63
N ALA A 3 -24.50 -59.19 -21.16
CA ALA A 3 -23.46 -58.42 -20.49
C ALA A 3 -23.72 -56.93 -20.75
N CYS A 4 -23.63 -56.09 -19.71
CA CYS A 4 -22.95 -54.80 -19.79
C CYS A 4 -22.82 -54.23 -18.38
N ASN A 5 -21.61 -54.30 -17.85
CA ASN A 5 -21.21 -53.68 -16.60
C ASN A 5 -21.07 -52.17 -16.79
N LEU A 6 -21.67 -51.41 -15.87
CA LEU A 6 -21.03 -50.36 -15.09
C LEU A 6 -20.35 -49.21 -15.87
N VAL A 7 -21.10 -48.12 -16.11
CA VAL A 7 -20.53 -46.80 -16.41
C VAL A 7 -20.55 -45.97 -15.12
N ILE A 8 -19.43 -45.93 -14.39
CA ILE A 8 -19.21 -45.00 -13.28
C ILE A 8 -18.86 -43.65 -13.89
N LEU A 9 -19.82 -42.72 -13.85
CA LEU A 9 -19.60 -41.32 -14.22
C LEU A 9 -18.91 -40.62 -13.04
N THR A 10 -17.58 -40.55 -13.03
CA THR A 10 -16.83 -39.77 -12.03
C THR A 10 -16.97 -38.28 -12.33
N LEU A 11 -17.86 -37.60 -11.58
CA LEU A 11 -17.86 -36.14 -11.45
C LEU A 11 -16.56 -35.71 -10.73
N LEU A 12 -15.54 -35.31 -11.49
CA LEU A 12 -14.43 -34.53 -10.96
C LEU A 12 -14.97 -33.14 -10.60
N SER A 13 -15.33 -32.98 -9.33
CA SER A 13 -15.61 -31.67 -8.75
C SER A 13 -14.29 -30.91 -8.69
N LEU A 14 -14.09 -29.93 -9.57
CA LEU A 14 -13.01 -28.96 -9.45
C LEU A 14 -13.21 -28.21 -8.13
N ILE A 15 -12.49 -28.63 -7.10
CA ILE A 15 -12.29 -27.84 -5.89
C ILE A 15 -11.33 -26.73 -6.29
N VAL A 16 -11.88 -25.62 -6.79
CA VAL A 16 -11.12 -24.37 -6.91
C VAL A 16 -10.80 -23.94 -5.48
N PRO A 17 -9.53 -23.89 -5.06
CA PRO A 17 -9.21 -23.34 -3.77
C PRO A 17 -9.57 -21.85 -3.81
N ILE A 18 -10.66 -21.49 -3.11
CA ILE A 18 -10.95 -20.11 -2.78
C ILE A 18 -9.76 -19.67 -1.94
N LYS A 19 -8.80 -18.97 -2.56
CA LYS A 19 -7.74 -18.28 -1.83
C LYS A 19 -8.47 -17.32 -0.91
N SER A 20 -8.55 -17.66 0.37
CA SER A 20 -8.92 -16.71 1.41
C SER A 20 -7.92 -15.57 1.28
N MET A 21 -8.35 -14.45 0.70
CA MET A 21 -7.58 -13.23 0.73
C MET A 21 -7.55 -12.84 2.20
N ALA A 22 -6.41 -13.05 2.85
CA ALA A 22 -6.20 -12.56 4.20
C ALA A 22 -6.47 -11.05 4.17
N VAL A 23 -7.56 -10.63 4.80
CA VAL A 23 -7.95 -9.22 4.88
C VAL A 23 -6.86 -8.49 5.65
N CYS A 24 -6.30 -7.45 5.04
CA CYS A 24 -5.27 -6.64 5.66
C CYS A 24 -5.88 -5.88 6.84
N LYS A 25 -5.46 -6.23 8.06
CA LYS A 25 -6.00 -5.62 9.28
C LYS A 25 -5.52 -4.19 9.52
N ASN A 26 -4.35 -3.86 8.98
CA ASN A 26 -3.67 -2.58 9.18
C ASN A 26 -3.21 -2.06 7.82
N VAL A 27 -3.14 -0.73 7.71
CA VAL A 27 -2.57 -0.04 6.55
C VAL A 27 -1.26 0.62 6.97
N TYR A 28 -0.17 0.26 6.30
CA TYR A 28 1.15 0.86 6.54
C TYR A 28 1.55 1.79 5.39
N THR A 29 2.43 2.74 5.67
CA THR A 29 2.98 3.64 4.66
C THR A 29 4.45 3.97 4.93
N ILE A 30 5.12 4.51 3.92
CA ILE A 30 6.47 5.08 4.00
C ILE A 30 6.36 6.59 4.27
N GLY A 31 7.24 7.14 5.09
CA GLY A 31 7.34 8.59 5.30
C GLY A 31 8.59 9.03 6.05
N ALA A 32 8.88 10.33 6.03
CA ALA A 32 9.96 10.97 6.79
C ALA A 32 9.34 12.08 7.65
N TYR A 33 8.76 11.70 8.79
CA TYR A 33 7.93 12.58 9.63
C TYR A 33 8.59 12.94 10.96
N ASP A 34 9.87 12.64 11.17
CA ASP A 34 10.56 12.74 12.47
C ASP A 34 10.42 14.12 13.10
N LYS A 35 10.60 15.16 12.28
CA LYS A 35 10.47 16.55 12.73
C LYS A 35 9.04 16.91 13.13
N VAL A 36 8.03 16.31 12.50
CA VAL A 36 6.62 16.62 12.82
C VAL A 36 6.20 15.87 14.08
N PHE A 37 6.57 14.60 14.20
CA PHE A 37 6.33 13.81 15.41
C PHE A 37 7.06 14.37 16.64
N SER A 38 8.31 14.83 16.50
CA SER A 38 9.05 15.42 17.63
C SER A 38 8.41 16.70 18.18
N ASN A 39 7.63 17.39 17.35
CA ASN A 39 6.85 18.57 17.75
C ASN A 39 5.44 18.24 18.23
N HIS A 40 5.10 16.96 18.41
CA HIS A 40 3.76 16.48 18.80
C HIS A 40 2.63 16.99 17.89
N ALA A 41 2.96 17.30 16.64
CA ALA A 41 1.99 17.75 15.65
C ALA A 41 1.31 16.56 14.97
N GLU A 42 0.05 16.75 14.58
CA GLU A 42 -0.67 15.75 13.79
C GLU A 42 -0.06 15.64 12.38
N VAL A 43 0.18 14.41 11.95
CA VAL A 43 0.70 14.11 10.61
C VAL A 43 -0.42 13.52 9.78
N ILE A 44 -0.65 14.10 8.60
CA ILE A 44 -1.63 13.62 7.62
C ILE A 44 -0.89 13.04 6.43
N LYS A 45 -1.21 11.78 6.08
CA LYS A 45 -0.85 11.21 4.78
C LYS A 45 -1.91 11.65 3.79
N LEU A 46 -1.48 12.28 2.70
CA LEU A 46 -2.38 12.85 1.69
C LEU A 46 -2.96 11.76 0.77
N GLY A 47 -4.26 11.84 0.53
CA GLY A 47 -4.92 11.13 -0.58
C GLY A 47 -4.59 11.75 -1.94
N PRO A 48 -5.32 11.40 -3.01
CA PRO A 48 -5.08 11.94 -4.33
C PRO A 48 -5.33 13.45 -4.39
N LEU A 49 -4.51 14.16 -5.16
CA LEU A 49 -4.61 15.61 -5.34
C LEU A 49 -3.94 16.06 -6.63
N ILE A 50 -4.43 17.15 -7.20
CA ILE A 50 -3.81 17.77 -8.38
C ILE A 50 -2.56 18.57 -7.99
N ALA A 51 -1.57 18.66 -8.88
CA ALA A 51 -0.26 19.23 -8.56
C ALA A 51 -0.29 20.62 -7.94
N LYS A 52 -1.23 21.48 -8.37
CA LYS A 52 -1.35 22.86 -7.87
C LYS A 52 -1.77 22.96 -6.40
N ASP A 53 -2.42 21.93 -5.88
CA ASP A 53 -2.93 21.89 -4.50
C ASP A 53 -1.96 21.12 -3.58
N ALA A 54 -0.90 20.54 -4.13
CA ALA A 54 0.08 19.78 -3.36
C ALA A 54 1.06 20.68 -2.62
N PRO A 55 1.40 20.36 -1.34
CA PRO A 55 2.48 21.03 -0.65
C PRO A 55 3.78 20.92 -1.43
N SER A 56 4.59 21.99 -1.44
CA SER A 56 5.88 22.02 -2.16
C SER A 56 6.90 20.99 -1.66
N THR A 57 6.64 20.37 -0.51
CA THR A 57 7.45 19.31 0.08
C THR A 57 7.19 17.94 -0.54
N VAL A 58 6.11 17.75 -1.32
CA VAL A 58 5.84 16.48 -2.01
C VAL A 58 6.77 16.39 -3.23
N PRO A 59 7.61 15.34 -3.35
CA PRO A 59 8.54 15.23 -4.47
C PRO A 59 7.82 15.05 -5.81
N LYS A 60 8.23 15.81 -6.82
CA LYS A 60 7.70 15.71 -8.19
C LYS A 60 7.94 14.35 -8.85
N SER A 61 8.84 13.52 -8.31
CA SER A 61 9.06 12.15 -8.77
C SER A 61 7.82 11.26 -8.60
N PHE A 62 6.86 11.65 -7.76
CA PHE A 62 5.57 10.96 -7.58
C PHE A 62 4.43 11.55 -8.42
N LEU A 63 4.73 12.49 -9.33
CA LEU A 63 3.72 13.07 -10.19
C LEU A 63 3.37 12.09 -11.32
N GLU A 64 2.09 11.78 -11.45
CA GLU A 64 1.57 10.96 -12.53
C GLU A 64 1.59 11.72 -13.86
N ALA A 65 1.47 10.97 -14.97
CA ALA A 65 1.49 11.55 -16.31
C ALA A 65 0.35 12.56 -16.58
N ASP A 66 -0.75 12.46 -15.83
CA ASP A 66 -1.90 13.37 -15.90
C ASP A 66 -1.72 14.65 -15.07
N GLY A 67 -0.57 14.82 -14.39
CA GLY A 67 -0.27 15.97 -13.56
C GLY A 67 -0.94 15.95 -12.19
N SER A 68 -1.39 14.78 -11.73
CA SER A 68 -1.88 14.55 -10.37
C SER A 68 -0.90 13.73 -9.52
N TYR A 69 -1.11 13.74 -8.21
CA TYR A 69 -0.52 12.79 -7.29
C TYR A 69 -1.58 11.75 -6.94
N GLY A 70 -1.26 10.47 -7.08
CA GLY A 70 -2.18 9.36 -6.75
C GLY A 70 -2.34 9.08 -5.25
N GLY A 71 -1.86 9.97 -4.38
CA GLY A 71 -1.89 9.79 -2.93
C GLY A 71 -0.74 8.94 -2.36
N GLY A 72 -0.77 8.78 -1.05
CA GLY A 72 0.23 8.04 -0.31
C GLY A 72 0.21 6.53 -0.56
N GLU A 73 1.37 5.90 -0.66
CA GLU A 73 1.48 4.44 -0.75
C GLU A 73 0.91 3.73 0.48
N ALA A 74 0.25 2.60 0.23
CA ALA A 74 -0.41 1.77 1.22
C ALA A 74 0.07 0.32 1.13
N PHE A 75 0.48 -0.26 2.25
CA PHE A 75 1.02 -1.62 2.32
C PHE A 75 0.30 -2.45 3.38
N CYS A 76 0.01 -3.70 3.03
CA CYS A 76 -0.69 -4.64 3.92
C CYS A 76 0.21 -5.15 5.05
N THR A 77 1.53 -5.16 4.83
CA THR A 77 2.53 -5.64 5.80
C THR A 77 3.70 -4.67 5.89
N ILE A 78 4.35 -4.66 7.07
CA ILE A 78 5.57 -3.88 7.30
C ILE A 78 6.71 -4.37 6.38
N GLN A 79 6.79 -5.68 6.10
CA GLN A 79 7.84 -6.21 5.23
C GLN A 79 7.70 -5.70 3.79
N ALA A 80 6.48 -5.71 3.23
CA ALA A 80 6.25 -5.17 1.89
C ALA A 80 6.60 -3.68 1.81
N ALA A 81 6.25 -2.90 2.84
CA ALA A 81 6.63 -1.49 2.93
C ALA A 81 8.16 -1.32 2.97
N CYS A 82 8.87 -2.18 3.71
CA CYS A 82 10.33 -2.14 3.77
C CYS A 82 11.01 -2.48 2.44
N ASP A 83 10.55 -3.53 1.76
CA ASP A 83 11.13 -3.94 0.49
C ASP A 83 11.01 -2.82 -0.57
N ILE A 84 9.88 -2.11 -0.56
CA ILE A 84 9.66 -0.95 -1.43
C ILE A 84 10.49 0.26 -0.99
N LEU A 85 10.58 0.54 0.32
CA LEU A 85 11.40 1.64 0.82
C LEU A 85 12.86 1.49 0.38
N MET A 86 13.49 0.33 0.64
CA MET A 86 14.87 0.09 0.25
C MET A 86 15.07 0.30 -1.25
N ARG A 87 14.17 -0.26 -2.08
CA ARG A 87 14.22 -0.10 -3.54
C ARG A 87 14.10 1.36 -3.98
N GLN A 88 13.20 2.13 -3.38
CA GLN A 88 12.99 3.53 -3.76
C GLN A 88 14.16 4.43 -3.36
N VAL A 89 14.82 4.13 -2.24
CA VAL A 89 16.06 4.82 -1.83
C VAL A 89 17.21 4.44 -2.76
N GLU A 90 17.40 3.14 -3.04
CA GLU A 90 18.45 2.65 -3.95
C GLU A 90 18.30 3.20 -5.39
N SER A 91 17.07 3.32 -5.87
CA SER A 91 16.78 3.86 -7.21
C SER A 91 16.71 5.39 -7.27
N GLY A 92 16.80 6.08 -6.14
CA GLY A 92 16.77 7.55 -6.07
C GLY A 92 15.39 8.18 -6.24
N VAL A 93 14.31 7.38 -6.22
CA VAL A 93 12.92 7.89 -6.17
C VAL A 93 12.69 8.66 -4.87
N LEU A 94 13.21 8.12 -3.77
CA LEU A 94 13.26 8.77 -2.47
C LEU A 94 14.68 9.30 -2.19
N PRO A 95 14.84 10.56 -1.76
CA PRO A 95 16.14 11.10 -1.37
C PRO A 95 16.78 10.33 -0.21
N ALA A 96 17.99 9.82 -0.40
CA ALA A 96 18.73 9.10 0.64
C ALA A 96 19.18 9.99 1.83
N SER A 97 19.06 11.31 1.70
CA SER A 97 19.37 12.27 2.77
C SER A 97 18.30 12.39 3.85
N GLU A 98 17.10 11.85 3.61
CA GLU A 98 15.97 11.90 4.54
C GLU A 98 15.87 10.62 5.37
N ASN A 99 15.31 10.73 6.58
CA ASN A 99 15.08 9.59 7.46
C ASN A 99 13.74 8.93 7.14
N TRP A 100 13.75 7.98 6.21
CA TRP A 100 12.53 7.26 5.82
C TRP A 100 12.23 6.10 6.76
N HIS A 101 10.97 6.01 7.17
CA HIS A 101 10.48 5.02 8.13
C HIS A 101 9.12 4.46 7.71
N ILE A 102 8.69 3.37 8.36
CA ILE A 102 7.37 2.77 8.17
C ILE A 102 6.44 3.20 9.30
N TYR A 103 5.25 3.66 8.94
CA TYR A 103 4.23 4.13 9.85
C TYR A 103 2.91 3.37 9.69
N LEU A 104 2.11 3.35 10.76
CA LEU A 104 0.73 2.89 10.76
C LEU A 104 -0.21 4.04 10.45
N LEU A 105 -1.21 3.80 9.60
CA LEU A 105 -2.26 4.76 9.26
C LEU A 105 -3.56 4.47 10.01
N ASP A 106 -4.32 5.53 10.27
CA ASP A 106 -5.73 5.48 10.67
C ASP A 106 -6.61 5.26 9.44
N ALA A 107 -6.51 4.07 8.87
CA ALA A 107 -7.13 3.72 7.61
C ALA A 107 -7.64 2.28 7.62
N ASP A 108 -8.80 2.07 7.01
CA ASP A 108 -9.38 0.78 6.72
C ASP A 108 -8.93 0.32 5.33
N TRP A 109 -8.42 -0.89 5.22
CA TRP A 109 -7.84 -1.37 3.96
C TRP A 109 -8.86 -1.40 2.82
N ASP A 110 -10.08 -1.87 3.09
CA ASP A 110 -11.09 -2.10 2.05
C ASP A 110 -11.77 -0.81 1.60
N HIS A 111 -11.83 0.19 2.48
CA HIS A 111 -12.52 1.46 2.21
C HIS A 111 -11.58 2.60 1.83
N ASP A 112 -10.36 2.63 2.38
CA ASP A 112 -9.47 3.78 2.26
C ASP A 112 -8.31 3.55 1.30
N THR A 113 -8.19 2.36 0.72
CA THR A 113 -7.17 2.06 -0.29
C THR A 113 -7.76 1.84 -1.67
N TYR A 114 -6.94 2.05 -2.69
CA TYR A 114 -7.28 1.71 -4.07
C TYR A 114 -6.03 1.36 -4.86
N GLN A 115 -6.21 0.63 -5.95
CA GLN A 115 -5.12 0.29 -6.85
C GLN A 115 -4.93 1.41 -7.87
N LEU A 116 -3.75 2.04 -7.85
CA LEU A 116 -3.37 3.05 -8.85
C LEU A 116 -2.76 2.38 -10.09
N HIS A 117 -1.76 1.50 -9.87
CA HIS A 117 -1.08 0.71 -10.90
C HIS A 117 -1.01 -0.78 -10.50
N PRO A 118 -0.62 -1.71 -11.39
CA PRO A 118 -0.32 -3.08 -11.00
C PRO A 118 0.68 -3.15 -9.84
N ASN A 119 0.26 -3.74 -8.70
CA ASN A 119 1.02 -3.82 -7.45
C ASN A 119 1.34 -2.48 -6.76
N ASP A 120 0.62 -1.41 -7.10
CA ASP A 120 0.73 -0.11 -6.45
C ASP A 120 -0.62 0.27 -5.83
N LEU A 121 -0.66 0.21 -4.50
CA LEU A 121 -1.83 0.51 -3.69
C LEU A 121 -1.62 1.86 -3.01
N ARG A 122 -2.64 2.71 -3.06
CA ARG A 122 -2.63 4.06 -2.54
C ARG A 122 -3.77 4.30 -1.58
N ILE A 123 -3.64 5.28 -0.70
CA ILE A 123 -4.77 5.80 0.05
C ILE A 123 -5.64 6.70 -0.84
N ASN A 124 -6.97 6.50 -0.83
CA ASN A 124 -7.92 7.23 -1.68
C ASN A 124 -8.44 8.54 -1.06
N ARG A 125 -8.11 8.79 0.22
CA ARG A 125 -8.40 10.02 0.96
C ARG A 125 -7.29 10.31 1.95
N SER A 126 -7.23 11.54 2.44
CA SER A 126 -6.28 11.89 3.49
C SER A 126 -6.62 11.19 4.80
N VAL A 127 -5.60 10.62 5.45
CA VAL A 127 -5.73 9.87 6.71
C VAL A 127 -4.64 10.27 7.69
N LYS A 128 -4.88 10.04 8.98
CA LYS A 128 -3.89 10.32 10.02
C LYS A 128 -2.79 9.27 10.02
N VAL A 129 -1.57 9.71 10.29
CA VAL A 129 -0.46 8.81 10.62
C VAL A 129 -0.46 8.62 12.13
N LEU A 130 -0.72 7.39 12.59
CA LEU A 130 -0.93 7.10 14.00
C LEU A 130 0.39 7.00 14.77
N LYS A 131 1.36 6.26 14.22
CA LYS A 131 2.65 6.05 14.88
C LYS A 131 3.68 5.46 13.94
N LEU A 132 4.94 5.67 14.29
CA LEU A 132 6.09 4.94 13.80
C LEU A 132 5.96 3.45 14.19
N VAL A 133 6.16 2.54 13.24
CA VAL A 133 6.17 1.09 13.50
C VAL A 133 7.50 0.42 13.17
N ARG A 134 8.33 1.04 12.31
CA ARG A 134 9.68 0.56 12.02
C ARG A 134 10.59 1.70 11.54
N GLU A 135 11.67 1.94 12.29
CA GLU A 135 12.67 2.96 11.96
C GLU A 135 13.60 2.53 10.83
N LYS A 136 14.02 1.26 10.81
CA LYS A 136 15.01 0.78 9.83
C LYS A 136 14.53 -0.46 9.11
N CYS A 137 14.54 -0.35 7.79
CA CYS A 137 14.63 -1.47 6.87
C CYS A 137 16.13 -1.62 6.57
#